data_AF-A0A0D1M8Y9-F1
#
_entry.id   AF-A0A0D1M8Y9-F1
#
_cell.length_a   1.000
_cell.length_b   1.000
_cell.length_c   1.000
_cell.angle_alpha   90.00
_cell.angle_beta   90.00
_cell.angle_gamma   90.00
#
_symmetry.space_group_name_H-M   'P 1'
#
loop_
_entity.id
_entity.type
_entity.pdbx_description
1 polymer ?
#
loop_
_entity_poly.entity_id
_entity_poly.type
_entity_poly.pdbx_seq_one_letter_code
_entity_poly.pdbx_strand_id
1 'polypeptide(L)'
;MKRLLILAAPLALGVAACSQNAQDQTAEAGNAIAADAAATTRNAVSDVDAATDEAFGSAERHLDNAGNAIDRAADRADARADRAGENIDRGLDRAGRSISNAADRAADATGNTLERAGRALKD
;
A
#
# COMPACT_ATOMS: atom_id res chain seq x y z
N MET A 1 27.68 -27.45 13.37
CA MET A 1 28.37 -26.95 14.59
C MET A 1 27.94 -27.79 15.77
N LYS A 2 28.86 -28.04 16.70
CA LYS A 2 28.94 -29.25 17.52
C LYS A 2 28.69 -28.87 18.98
N ARG A 3 27.83 -29.66 19.65
CA ARG A 3 27.71 -29.88 21.11
C ARG A 3 27.06 -28.77 21.96
N LEU A 4 25.89 -29.10 22.52
CA LEU A 4 25.58 -28.98 23.95
C LEU A 4 24.23 -29.68 24.23
N LEU A 5 24.23 -31.01 24.06
CA LEU A 5 23.25 -31.87 24.72
C LEU A 5 23.85 -32.22 26.09
N ILE A 6 23.63 -31.36 27.09
CA ILE A 6 23.78 -31.77 28.48
C ILE A 6 22.39 -32.04 29.00
N LEU A 7 22.06 -33.34 28.95
CA LEU A 7 20.97 -33.96 29.67
C LEU A 7 20.90 -33.39 31.09
N ALA A 8 19.76 -32.81 31.41
CA ALA A 8 19.34 -32.53 32.76
C ALA A 8 19.48 -33.81 33.59
N ALA A 9 20.38 -33.80 34.57
CA ALA A 9 20.44 -34.85 35.57
C ALA A 9 19.20 -34.73 36.46
N PRO A 10 18.36 -35.77 36.60
CA PRO A 10 17.33 -35.77 37.63
C PRO A 10 18.02 -36.07 38.96
N LEU A 11 18.33 -35.03 39.74
CA LEU A 11 18.70 -35.21 41.15
C LEU A 11 17.44 -35.54 41.96
N ALA A 12 16.94 -36.76 41.79
CA ALA A 12 16.26 -37.44 42.86
C ALA A 12 17.31 -38.33 43.54
N LEU A 13 17.44 -38.20 44.87
CA LEU A 13 17.85 -39.22 45.86
C LEU A 13 18.63 -38.56 47.01
N GLY A 14 17.99 -38.44 48.19
CA GLY A 14 18.72 -38.30 49.45
C GLY A 14 18.24 -37.28 50.50
N VAL A 15 16.95 -36.91 50.59
CA VAL A 15 16.45 -36.02 51.66
C VAL A 15 15.83 -36.82 52.80
N ALA A 16 16.60 -37.70 53.45
CA ALA A 16 16.16 -38.35 54.69
C ALA A 16 16.78 -37.71 55.95
N ALA A 17 17.66 -36.72 55.79
CA ALA A 17 18.38 -36.07 56.91
C ALA A 17 18.50 -34.54 56.82
N CYS A 18 17.83 -33.87 55.87
CA CYS A 18 17.76 -32.40 55.90
C CYS A 18 16.76 -31.98 56.98
N SER A 19 17.27 -31.33 58.03
CA SER A 19 16.46 -30.72 59.09
C SER A 19 15.36 -29.83 58.52
N GLN A 20 14.26 -29.63 59.26
CA GLN A 20 13.16 -28.71 58.90
C GLN A 20 13.68 -27.37 58.34
N ASN A 21 14.71 -26.82 58.99
CA ASN A 21 15.35 -25.57 58.62
C ASN A 21 15.89 -25.54 57.17
N ALA A 22 16.43 -26.65 56.67
CA ALA A 22 16.93 -26.72 55.30
C ALA A 22 15.79 -26.80 54.26
N GLN A 23 14.66 -27.39 54.63
CA GLN A 23 13.47 -27.45 53.78
C GLN A 23 12.80 -26.08 53.70
N ASP A 24 12.70 -25.36 54.83
CA ASP A 24 12.15 -24.01 54.89
C ASP A 24 12.97 -23.02 54.04
N GLN A 25 14.30 -23.06 54.15
CA GLN A 25 15.19 -22.24 53.31
C GLN A 25 15.05 -22.56 51.81
N THR A 26 14.86 -23.84 51.47
CA THR A 26 14.68 -24.26 50.07
C THR A 26 13.33 -23.79 49.52
N ALA A 27 12.27 -23.85 50.33
CA ALA A 27 10.94 -23.37 49.96
C ALA A 27 10.93 -21.85 49.77
N GLU A 28 11.62 -21.11 50.64
CA GLU A 28 11.78 -19.65 50.53
C GLU A 28 12.55 -19.26 49.27
N ALA A 29 13.68 -19.93 48.99
CA ALA A 29 14.44 -19.74 47.75
C ALA A 29 13.60 -20.07 46.50
N GLY A 30 12.81 -21.16 46.55
CA GLY A 30 11.91 -21.53 45.46
C GLY A 30 10.83 -20.47 45.19
N ASN A 31 10.22 -19.93 46.25
CA ASN A 31 9.25 -18.83 46.14
C ASN A 31 9.89 -17.55 45.59
N ALA A 32 11.11 -17.22 46.00
CA ALA A 32 11.83 -16.06 45.48
C ALA A 32 12.12 -16.21 43.98
N ILE A 33 12.58 -17.39 43.54
CA ILE A 33 12.81 -17.69 42.12
C ILE A 33 11.49 -17.64 41.34
N ALA A 34 10.40 -18.20 41.88
CA ALA A 34 9.10 -18.18 41.22
C ALA A 34 8.56 -16.74 41.07
N ALA A 35 8.76 -15.89 42.08
CA ALA A 35 8.39 -14.47 42.02
C ALA A 35 9.21 -13.70 40.97
N ASP A 36 10.52 -13.96 40.91
CA ASP A 36 11.42 -13.35 39.92
C ASP A 36 11.11 -13.80 38.49
N ALA A 37 10.82 -15.10 38.30
CA ALA A 37 10.36 -15.63 37.04
C ALA A 37 9.04 -14.97 36.60
N ALA A 38 8.07 -14.83 37.52
CA ALA A 38 6.80 -14.16 37.22
C ALA A 38 6.95 -12.67 36.93
N ALA A 39 7.92 -11.99 37.56
CA ALA A 39 8.26 -10.61 37.24
C ALA A 39 8.89 -10.50 35.84
N THR A 40 9.86 -11.36 35.55
CA THR A 40 10.53 -11.45 34.25
C THR A 40 9.54 -11.73 33.12
N THR A 41 8.62 -12.69 33.32
CA THR A 41 7.58 -13.00 32.32
C THR A 41 6.66 -11.80 32.07
N ARG A 42 6.28 -11.05 33.11
CA ARG A 42 5.45 -9.85 32.94
C ARG A 42 6.18 -8.75 32.18
N ASN A 43 7.45 -8.53 32.46
CA ASN A 43 8.27 -7.55 31.73
C ASN A 43 8.41 -7.97 30.26
N ALA A 44 8.68 -9.25 30.00
CA ALA A 44 8.78 -9.76 28.63
C ALA A 44 7.47 -9.59 27.85
N VAL A 45 6.31 -9.80 28.47
CA VAL A 45 5.01 -9.53 27.83
C VAL A 45 4.84 -8.04 27.55
N SER A 46 5.17 -7.17 28.51
CA SER A 46 5.10 -5.72 28.32
C SER A 46 6.01 -5.22 27.20
N ASP A 47 7.21 -5.79 27.05
CA ASP A 47 8.13 -5.46 25.98
C ASP A 47 7.59 -5.90 24.62
N VAL A 48 6.97 -7.09 24.56
CA VAL A 48 6.32 -7.60 23.34
C VAL A 48 5.13 -6.73 22.95
N ASP A 49 4.30 -6.31 23.91
CA ASP A 49 3.16 -5.42 23.65
C ASP A 49 3.64 -4.08 23.10
N ALA A 50 4.64 -3.46 23.73
CA ALA A 50 5.21 -2.19 23.28
C ALA A 50 5.83 -2.30 21.87
N ALA A 51 6.58 -3.37 21.60
CA ALA A 51 7.15 -3.61 20.27
C ALA A 51 6.06 -3.85 19.22
N THR A 52 4.96 -4.49 19.61
CA THR A 52 3.81 -4.75 18.74
C THR A 52 3.07 -3.46 18.40
N ASP A 53 2.82 -2.60 19.38
CA ASP A 53 2.20 -1.28 19.17
C ASP A 53 3.07 -0.38 18.26
N GLU A 54 4.40 -0.39 18.45
CA GLU A 54 5.31 0.35 17.59
C GLU A 54 5.29 -0.19 16.15
N ALA A 55 5.29 -1.52 15.99
CA ALA A 55 5.24 -2.17 14.69
C ALA A 55 3.92 -1.87 13.96
N PHE A 56 2.77 -1.96 14.64
CA PHE A 56 1.48 -1.61 14.07
C PHE A 56 1.38 -0.12 13.73
N GLY A 57 1.81 0.77 14.63
CA GLY A 57 1.83 2.20 14.34
C GLY A 57 2.74 2.55 13.15
N SER A 58 3.84 1.84 12.97
CA SER A 58 4.70 1.97 11.78
C SER A 58 3.99 1.48 10.51
N ALA A 59 3.34 0.31 10.59
CA ALA A 59 2.58 -0.25 9.48
C ALA A 59 1.43 0.67 9.04
N GLU A 60 0.67 1.23 9.99
CA GLU A 60 -0.41 2.21 9.72
C GLU A 60 0.13 3.43 8.98
N ARG A 61 1.23 4.04 9.45
CA ARG A 61 1.87 5.17 8.76
C ARG A 61 2.32 4.80 7.35
N HIS A 62 2.83 3.58 7.16
CA HIS A 62 3.22 3.12 5.82
C HIS A 62 2.01 2.96 4.89
N LEU A 63 0.90 2.40 5.40
CA LEU A 63 -0.33 2.26 4.65
C LEU A 63 -0.95 3.62 4.30
N ASP A 64 -0.97 4.57 5.22
CA ASP A 64 -1.45 5.93 4.98
C ASP A 64 -0.62 6.62 3.90
N ASN A 65 0.71 6.50 3.96
CA ASN A 65 1.60 7.06 2.95
C ASN A 65 1.40 6.39 1.58
N ALA A 66 1.18 5.08 1.54
CA ALA A 66 0.88 4.35 0.31
C ALA A 66 -0.48 4.79 -0.28
N GLY A 67 -1.52 4.93 0.55
CA GLY A 67 -2.82 5.45 0.14
C GLY A 67 -2.71 6.85 -0.46
N ASN A 68 -2.05 7.77 0.24
CA ASN A 68 -1.79 9.12 -0.25
C ASN A 68 -1.02 9.15 -1.58
N ALA A 69 -0.09 8.22 -1.79
CA ALA A 69 0.65 8.11 -3.05
C ALA A 69 -0.23 7.62 -4.20
N ILE A 70 -1.12 6.67 -3.93
CA ILE A 70 -2.11 6.15 -4.88
C ILE A 70 -3.09 7.26 -5.28
N ASP A 71 -3.66 7.98 -4.31
CA ASP A 71 -4.60 9.08 -4.58
C ASP A 71 -3.97 10.14 -5.47
N ARG A 72 -2.74 10.57 -5.16
CA ARG A 72 -1.99 11.52 -6.01
C ARG A 72 -1.68 10.97 -7.41
N ALA A 73 -1.51 9.66 -7.56
CA ALA A 73 -1.30 9.05 -8.86
C ALA A 73 -2.60 9.03 -9.67
N ALA A 74 -3.73 8.75 -9.03
CA ALA A 74 -5.07 8.81 -9.62
C ALA A 74 -5.40 10.23 -10.10
N ASP A 75 -5.23 11.25 -9.24
CA ASP A 75 -5.46 12.66 -9.60
C ASP A 75 -4.65 13.09 -10.84
N ARG A 76 -3.40 12.62 -10.93
CA ARG A 76 -2.53 12.90 -12.08
C ARG A 76 -2.96 12.16 -13.33
N ALA A 77 -3.50 10.95 -13.20
CA ALA A 77 -4.01 10.18 -14.31
C ALA A 77 -5.28 10.85 -14.89
N ASP A 78 -6.21 11.25 -14.03
CA ASP A 78 -7.44 11.95 -14.42
C ASP A 78 -7.12 13.28 -15.10
N ALA A 79 -6.25 14.10 -14.50
CA ALA A 79 -5.84 15.37 -15.13
C ALA A 79 -5.13 15.20 -16.48
N ARG A 80 -4.49 14.04 -16.72
CA ARG A 80 -3.90 13.72 -18.03
C ARG A 80 -4.96 13.26 -19.02
N ALA A 81 -5.91 12.46 -18.57
CA ALA A 81 -7.03 12.00 -19.39
C ALA A 81 -7.87 13.19 -19.88
N ASP A 82 -8.19 14.13 -19.00
CA ASP A 82 -8.93 15.35 -19.34
C ASP A 82 -8.21 16.16 -20.42
N ARG A 83 -6.91 16.42 -20.22
CA ARG A 83 -6.09 17.14 -21.22
C ARG A 83 -6.01 16.40 -22.55
N ALA A 84 -5.94 15.07 -22.52
CA ALA A 84 -5.94 14.27 -23.73
C ALA A 84 -7.29 14.39 -24.47
N GLY A 85 -8.41 14.33 -23.74
CA GLY A 85 -9.75 14.58 -24.26
C GLY A 85 -9.87 15.94 -24.92
N GLU A 86 -9.49 17.02 -24.22
CA GLU A 86 -9.52 18.39 -24.76
C GLU A 86 -8.66 18.56 -26.02
N ASN A 87 -7.53 17.85 -26.12
CA ASN A 87 -6.68 17.88 -27.30
C ASN A 87 -7.32 17.17 -28.49
N ILE A 88 -7.99 16.04 -28.24
CA ILE A 88 -8.75 15.31 -29.26
C ILE A 88 -9.89 16.19 -29.76
N ASP A 89 -10.69 16.78 -28.86
CA ASP A 89 -11.82 17.63 -29.23
C ASP A 89 -11.38 18.83 -30.08
N ARG A 90 -10.32 19.52 -29.67
CA ARG A 90 -9.73 20.61 -30.46
C ARG A 90 -9.24 20.15 -31.84
N GLY A 91 -8.68 18.95 -31.91
CA GLY A 91 -8.26 18.31 -33.16
C GLY A 91 -9.44 18.04 -34.08
N LEU A 92 -10.51 17.46 -33.55
CA LEU A 92 -11.74 17.16 -34.28
C LEU A 92 -12.44 18.43 -34.77
N ASP A 93 -12.53 19.47 -33.94
CA ASP A 93 -13.08 20.76 -34.34
C ASP A 93 -12.30 21.38 -35.50
N ARG A 94 -10.97 21.32 -35.46
CA ARG A 94 -10.11 21.83 -36.54
C ARG A 94 -10.30 21.00 -37.81
N ALA A 95 -10.38 19.68 -37.69
CA ALA A 95 -10.65 18.80 -38.83
C ALA A 95 -12.02 19.09 -39.44
N GLY A 96 -13.07 19.19 -38.61
CA GLY A 96 -14.44 19.51 -39.03
C GLY A 96 -14.52 20.86 -39.76
N ARG A 97 -13.90 21.91 -39.21
CA ARG A 97 -13.81 23.22 -39.89
C ARG A 97 -13.09 23.12 -41.24
N SER A 98 -12.00 22.36 -41.32
CA SER A 98 -11.26 22.18 -42.56
C SER A 98 -12.09 21.46 -43.63
N ILE A 99 -12.83 20.43 -43.22
CA ILE A 99 -13.75 19.68 -44.10
C ILE A 99 -14.89 20.58 -44.57
N SER A 100 -15.54 21.33 -43.68
CA SER A 100 -16.62 22.26 -44.04
C SER A 100 -16.13 23.27 -45.08
N ASN A 101 -15.00 23.93 -44.82
CA ASN A 101 -14.43 24.91 -45.75
C ASN A 101 -14.02 24.31 -47.11
N ALA A 102 -13.68 23.02 -47.14
CA ALA A 102 -13.37 22.32 -48.39
C ALA A 102 -14.65 21.96 -49.14
N ALA A 103 -15.68 21.50 -48.44
CA ALA A 103 -17.00 21.21 -48.99
C ALA A 103 -17.66 22.45 -49.57
N ASP A 104 -17.64 23.57 -48.85
CA ASP A 104 -18.19 24.86 -49.31
C ASP A 104 -17.51 25.30 -50.61
N ARG A 105 -16.17 25.24 -50.66
CA ARG A 105 -15.41 25.56 -51.88
C ARG A 105 -15.73 24.63 -53.06
N ALA A 106 -15.92 23.34 -52.80
CA ALA A 106 -16.31 22.37 -53.83
C ALA A 106 -17.74 22.63 -54.34
N ALA A 107 -18.66 22.99 -53.45
CA ALA A 107 -20.03 23.35 -53.78
C ALA A 107 -20.05 24.62 -54.64
N ASP A 108 -19.32 25.67 -54.25
CA ASP A 108 -19.19 26.91 -55.00
C ASP A 108 -18.63 26.67 -56.41
N ALA A 109 -17.56 25.86 -56.53
CA ALA A 109 -16.98 25.54 -57.83
C ALA A 109 -17.96 24.78 -58.74
N THR A 110 -18.71 23.85 -58.16
CA THR A 110 -19.74 23.07 -58.87
C THR A 110 -20.88 23.97 -59.32
N GLY A 111 -21.40 24.82 -58.43
CA GLY A 111 -22.47 25.78 -58.73
C GLY A 111 -22.07 26.73 -59.86
N ASN A 112 -20.89 27.34 -59.79
CA ASN A 112 -20.36 28.21 -60.83
C ASN A 112 -20.23 27.50 -62.20
N THR A 113 -19.84 26.22 -62.19
CA THR A 113 -19.73 25.42 -63.42
C THR A 113 -21.10 25.15 -64.03
N LEU A 114 -22.08 24.77 -63.20
CA LEU A 114 -23.47 24.54 -63.65
C LEU A 114 -24.11 25.83 -64.19
N GLU A 115 -23.88 26.98 -63.56
CA GLU A 115 -24.36 28.27 -64.06
C GLU A 115 -23.77 28.63 -65.43
N ARG A 116 -22.48 28.32 -65.66
CA ARG A 116 -21.83 28.53 -66.96
C ARG A 116 -22.42 27.61 -68.02
N ALA A 117 -22.59 26.33 -67.70
CA ALA A 117 -23.21 25.36 -68.61
C ALA A 117 -24.66 25.74 -68.93
N GLY A 118 -25.43 26.18 -67.94
CA GLY A 118 -26.81 26.63 -68.13
C GLY A 118 -26.92 27.87 -69.02
N ARG A 119 -25.98 28.82 -68.90
CA ARG A 119 -25.90 29.98 -69.81
C ARG A 119 -25.58 29.53 -71.25
N ALA A 120 -24.61 28.64 -71.43
CA ALA A 120 -24.22 28.16 -72.75
C ALA A 120 -25.32 27.36 -73.49
N LEU A 121 -26.29 26.80 -72.79
CA LEU A 121 -27.44 26.10 -73.39
C LEU A 121 -28.59 27.04 -73.78
N LYS A 122 -28.58 28.28 -73.29
CA LYS A 122 -29.65 29.27 -73.51
C LYS A 122 -29.36 30.21 -74.68
N ASP A 123 -28.09 30.36 -75.04
CA ASP A 123 -27.60 31.08 -76.23
C ASP A 123 -27.64 30.19 -77.48
#